data_AF-A0A9E0X3B2-F1
#
_entry.id   AF-A0A9E0X3B2-F1
#
_cell.length_a   1.000
_cell.length_b   1.000
_cell.length_c   1.000
_cell.angle_alpha   90.00
_cell.angle_beta   90.00
_cell.angle_gamma   90.00
#
_symmetry.space_group_name_H-M   'P 1'
#
loop_
_entity.id
_entity.type
_entity.pdbx_description
1 polymer ?
#
loop_
_entity_poly.entity_id
_entity_poly.type
_entity_poly.pdbx_seq_one_letter_code
_entity_poly.pdbx_strand_id
1 'polypeptide(L)'
;MTASTLLKWSECQEEDTLYEAFLPGHDQDGQTWLLRASRNGHILAERHIPMVWRPRFGPDQGDVAHLESELERLIDDLRTEPSPHATDGPYIPGPVEVDPPDPYEHAALHALLEDYTSATVALELTPSAHLSLLDLPTGYSLDGLYPVAITAKRAERMRRLIALQRVLERYPALVASKPALLAAVTTDELTAIKQMLEDAGVPT
;
A
#
# COMPACT_ATOMS: atom_id res chain seq x y z
N MET A 1 -2.67 18.76 -22.88
CA MET A 1 -1.78 18.25 -21.83
C MET A 1 -2.50 18.47 -20.52
N THR A 2 -3.10 17.42 -19.96
CA THR A 2 -3.65 17.44 -18.60
C THR A 2 -2.49 17.69 -17.64
N ALA A 3 -2.62 18.68 -16.76
CA ALA A 3 -1.63 18.92 -15.72
C ALA A 3 -1.46 17.63 -14.92
N SER A 4 -0.22 17.20 -14.70
CA SER A 4 0.06 16.07 -13.84
C SER A 4 -0.38 16.41 -12.42
N THR A 5 -1.57 15.94 -12.02
CA THR A 5 -2.05 16.02 -10.64
C THR A 5 -1.08 15.24 -9.75
N LEU A 6 -0.41 15.95 -8.85
CA LEU A 6 0.42 15.37 -7.80
C LEU A 6 -0.41 15.36 -6.52
N LEU A 7 -0.48 14.21 -5.86
CA LEU A 7 -1.21 14.00 -4.61
C LEU A 7 -0.20 14.09 -3.45
N LYS A 8 -0.40 15.05 -2.55
CA LYS A 8 0.45 15.20 -1.38
C LYS A 8 0.27 14.00 -0.45
N TRP A 9 1.35 13.30 -0.17
CA TRP A 9 1.37 12.08 0.62
C TRP A 9 1.72 12.35 2.09
N SER A 10 2.79 13.11 2.30
CA SER A 10 3.30 13.38 3.63
C SER A 10 3.99 14.74 3.66
N GLU A 11 4.07 15.33 4.85
CA GLU A 11 4.90 16.48 5.11
C GLU A 11 5.56 16.37 6.48
N CYS A 12 6.73 16.97 6.61
CA CYS A 12 7.36 17.19 7.90
C CYS A 12 8.08 18.55 7.88
N GLN A 13 8.28 19.12 9.07
CA GLN A 13 8.96 20.40 9.23
C GLN A 13 10.23 20.19 10.06
N GLU A 14 11.33 20.74 9.58
CA GLU A 14 12.58 20.83 10.32
C GLU A 14 13.06 22.28 10.31
N GLU A 15 13.16 22.87 11.50
CA GLU A 15 13.39 24.30 11.68
C GLU A 15 12.36 25.14 10.88
N ASP A 16 12.84 25.99 9.97
CA ASP A 16 12.00 26.84 9.11
C ASP A 16 11.72 26.19 7.74
N THR A 17 12.11 24.93 7.53
CA THR A 17 11.97 24.24 6.24
C THR A 17 10.85 23.21 6.28
N LEU A 18 9.92 23.33 5.35
CA LEU A 18 8.86 22.35 5.11
C LEU A 18 9.31 21.38 4.02
N TYR A 19 9.28 20.09 4.33
CA TYR A 19 9.51 19.01 3.39
C TYR A 19 8.18 18.35 3.04
N GLU A 20 7.90 18.21 1.76
CA GLU A 20 6.65 17.66 1.24
C GLU A 20 6.97 16.51 0.28
N ALA A 21 6.31 15.38 0.47
CA ALA A 21 6.37 14.25 -0.46
C ALA A 21 5.04 14.14 -1.21
N PHE A 22 5.11 13.99 -2.54
CA PHE A 22 3.96 13.84 -3.40
C PHE A 22 4.06 12.56 -4.23
N LEU A 23 2.92 11.92 -4.40
CA LEU A 23 2.69 10.83 -5.34
C LEU A 23 2.11 11.36 -6.65
N PRO A 24 2.38 10.72 -7.78
CA PRO A 24 1.64 10.98 -9.00
C PRO A 24 0.21 10.47 -8.85
N GLY A 25 -0.76 11.21 -9.40
CA GLY A 25 -2.18 10.86 -9.32
C GLY A 25 -2.47 9.46 -9.90
N HIS A 26 -3.57 8.85 -9.43
CA HIS A 26 -3.93 7.44 -9.64
C HIS A 26 -3.95 6.93 -11.09
N ASP A 27 -3.98 7.83 -12.09
CA ASP A 27 -4.01 7.53 -13.53
C ASP A 27 -2.71 7.87 -14.29
N GLN A 28 -1.62 8.23 -13.60
CA GLN A 28 -0.37 8.59 -14.25
C GLN A 28 0.62 7.43 -14.27
N ASP A 29 1.18 7.15 -15.46
CA ASP A 29 2.27 6.19 -15.67
C ASP A 29 3.59 6.61 -14.98
N GLY A 30 3.64 7.78 -14.33
CA GLY A 30 4.80 8.25 -13.60
C GLY A 30 5.09 7.37 -12.40
N GLN A 31 6.22 6.68 -12.40
CA GLN A 31 6.69 5.88 -11.25
C GLN A 31 7.68 6.71 -10.46
N THR A 32 7.27 7.88 -9.98
CA THR A 32 8.21 8.84 -9.40
C THR A 32 7.55 9.67 -8.32
N TRP A 33 8.11 9.65 -7.12
CA TRP A 33 7.76 10.62 -6.08
C TRP A 33 8.34 11.98 -6.43
N LEU A 34 7.65 13.03 -6.01
CA LEU A 34 8.27 14.34 -5.85
C LEU A 34 8.52 14.57 -4.37
N LEU A 35 9.78 14.74 -3.98
CA LEU A 35 10.16 15.29 -2.68
C LEU A 35 10.54 16.76 -2.88
N ARG A 36 9.90 17.66 -2.14
CA ARG A 36 10.10 19.11 -2.22
C ARG A 36 10.51 19.65 -0.86
N ALA A 37 11.52 20.52 -0.84
CA ALA A 37 11.83 21.34 0.32
C ALA A 37 11.46 22.79 0.03
N SER A 38 10.78 23.44 0.96
CA SER A 38 10.40 24.85 0.86
C SER A 38 10.62 25.60 2.17
N ARG A 39 10.91 26.89 2.08
CA ARG A 39 11.11 27.78 3.22
C ARG A 39 10.52 29.14 2.90
N ASN A 40 9.66 29.66 3.76
CA ASN A 40 9.00 30.97 3.58
C ASN A 40 8.29 31.13 2.22
N GLY A 41 7.68 30.06 1.69
CA GLY A 41 7.03 30.10 0.38
C GLY A 41 8.00 30.15 -0.80
N HIS A 42 9.25 29.74 -0.60
CA HIS A 42 10.22 29.53 -1.68
C HIS A 42 10.62 28.06 -1.75
N ILE A 43 10.64 27.50 -2.95
CA ILE A 43 11.17 26.15 -3.19
C ILE A 43 12.69 26.23 -3.10
N LEU A 44 13.27 25.47 -2.17
CA LEU A 44 14.71 25.33 -2.01
C LEU A 44 15.26 24.22 -2.90
N ALA A 45 14.50 23.12 -3.04
CA ALA A 45 14.90 21.97 -3.84
C ALA A 45 13.71 21.07 -4.17
N GLU A 46 13.85 20.32 -5.26
CA GLU A 46 12.94 19.25 -5.68
C GLU A 46 13.74 18.02 -6.10
N ARG A 47 13.24 16.83 -5.75
CA ARG A 47 13.79 15.54 -6.15
C ARG A 47 12.70 14.64 -6.70
N HIS A 48 13.01 14.05 -7.85
CA HIS A 48 12.17 13.06 -8.50
C HIS A 48 12.75 11.68 -8.17
N ILE A 49 12.08 10.94 -7.29
CA ILE A 49 12.59 9.67 -6.74
C ILE A 49 11.87 8.51 -7.43
N PRO A 50 12.57 7.65 -8.18
CA PRO A 50 11.95 6.50 -8.84
C PRO A 50 11.27 5.58 -7.83
N MET A 51 10.04 5.18 -8.15
CA MET A 51 9.29 4.18 -7.43
C MET A 51 9.52 2.81 -8.06
N VAL A 52 9.60 1.79 -7.21
CA VAL A 52 9.53 0.40 -7.61
C VAL A 52 8.06 0.00 -7.81
N TRP A 53 7.14 0.52 -6.98
CA TRP A 53 5.70 0.31 -7.17
C TRP A 53 5.06 1.29 -8.14
N ARG A 54 4.10 0.79 -8.92
CA ARG A 54 3.24 1.67 -9.72
C ARG A 54 2.30 2.48 -8.81
N PRO A 55 1.98 3.73 -9.16
CA PRO A 55 1.16 4.62 -8.31
C PRO A 55 -0.21 4.04 -7.94
N ARG A 56 -0.81 3.24 -8.84
CA ARG A 56 -2.07 2.52 -8.63
C ARG A 56 -2.06 1.55 -7.45
N PHE A 57 -0.89 1.21 -6.94
CA PHE A 57 -0.70 0.26 -5.85
C PHE A 57 -0.20 0.93 -4.56
N GLY A 58 0.02 2.26 -4.56
CA GLY A 58 0.68 2.97 -3.48
C GLY A 58 2.18 2.61 -3.36
N PRO A 59 2.94 3.34 -2.54
CA PRO A 59 4.31 2.97 -2.22
C PRO A 59 4.39 1.79 -1.25
N ASP A 60 5.37 0.90 -1.41
CA ASP A 60 5.69 -0.14 -0.42
C ASP A 60 6.72 0.31 0.63
N GLN A 61 7.10 -0.59 1.55
CA GLN A 61 8.10 -0.29 2.57
C GLN A 61 9.48 0.06 1.97
N GLY A 62 9.85 -0.54 0.83
CA GLY A 62 11.09 -0.21 0.13
C GLY A 62 11.05 1.18 -0.51
N ASP A 63 9.91 1.54 -1.11
CA ASP A 63 9.67 2.88 -1.66
C ASP A 63 9.67 3.95 -0.57
N VAL A 64 9.07 3.66 0.60
CA VAL A 64 9.10 4.56 1.77
C VAL A 64 10.51 4.69 2.33
N ALA A 65 11.24 3.58 2.51
CA ALA A 65 12.62 3.63 2.99
C ALA A 65 13.55 4.38 2.03
N HIS A 66 13.34 4.24 0.72
CA HIS A 66 14.08 5.01 -0.29
C HIS A 66 13.74 6.50 -0.23
N LEU A 67 12.46 6.85 -0.05
CA LEU A 67 12.03 8.24 0.16
C LEU A 67 12.66 8.84 1.43
N GLU A 68 12.65 8.11 2.54
CA GLU A 68 13.25 8.56 3.81
C GLU A 68 14.76 8.77 3.67
N SER A 69 15.46 7.84 3.01
CA SER A 69 16.87 7.99 2.70
C SER A 69 17.17 9.22 1.83
N GLU A 70 16.30 9.51 0.86
CA GLU A 70 16.40 10.71 0.02
C GLU A 70 16.08 12.00 0.77
N LEU A 71 15.17 11.96 1.74
CA LEU A 71 14.86 13.06 2.64
C LEU A 71 16.07 13.39 3.54
N GLU A 72 16.68 12.40 4.17
CA GLU A 72 17.89 12.59 4.98
C GLU A 72 19.02 13.21 4.14
N ARG A 73 19.24 12.69 2.93
CA ARG A 73 20.23 13.24 2.00
C ARG A 73 19.90 14.67 1.60
N LEU A 74 18.64 15.00 1.36
CA LEU A 74 18.21 16.36 1.02
C LEU A 74 18.40 17.33 2.19
N ILE A 75 18.12 16.88 3.43
CA ILE A 75 18.37 17.66 4.64
C ILE A 75 19.86 17.97 4.78
N ASP A 76 20.72 16.96 4.62
CA ASP A 76 22.18 17.13 4.72
C ASP A 76 22.74 18.05 3.62
N ASP A 77 22.24 17.92 2.39
CA ASP A 77 22.64 18.80 1.29
C ASP A 77 22.24 20.27 1.57
N LEU A 78 21.02 20.51 2.07
CA LEU A 78 20.55 21.86 2.45
C LEU A 78 21.25 22.42 3.70
N ARG A 79 21.84 21.57 4.54
CA ARG A 79 22.67 21.98 5.68
C ARG A 79 24.10 22.36 5.28
N THR A 80 24.64 21.68 4.27
CA THR A 80 26.05 21.79 3.87
C THR A 80 26.28 22.80 2.75
N GLU A 81 25.27 23.10 1.92
CA GLU A 81 25.35 24.11 0.87
C GLU A 81 24.60 25.41 1.25
N PRO A 82 25.16 26.61 0.95
CA PRO A 82 24.37 27.82 1.00
C PRO A 82 23.22 27.69 0.00
N SER A 83 21.98 27.88 0.48
CA SER A 83 20.73 27.54 -0.21
C SER A 83 20.81 27.72 -1.73
N PRO A 84 20.46 26.69 -2.53
CA PRO A 84 20.37 26.84 -3.99
C PRO A 84 19.45 28.01 -4.29
N HIS A 85 19.78 28.80 -5.32
CA HIS A 85 18.99 29.93 -5.76
C HIS A 85 17.50 29.56 -5.75
N ALA A 86 16.74 30.19 -4.86
CA ALA A 86 15.29 30.11 -4.83
C ALA A 86 14.83 30.32 -6.27
N THR A 87 14.07 29.37 -6.81
CA THR A 87 13.46 29.59 -8.12
C THR A 87 12.51 30.77 -7.94
N ASP A 88 12.84 31.92 -8.53
CA ASP A 88 12.11 33.16 -8.31
C ASP A 88 10.66 33.02 -8.81
N GLY A 89 9.73 32.96 -7.86
CA GLY A 89 8.30 32.99 -8.10
C GLY A 89 7.55 32.83 -6.77
N PRO A 90 6.44 33.56 -6.53
CA PRO A 90 5.62 33.31 -5.35
C PRO A 90 5.04 31.90 -5.45
N TYR A 91 5.54 30.96 -4.63
CA TYR A 91 4.87 29.68 -4.45
C TYR A 91 3.61 29.96 -3.62
N ILE A 92 2.47 29.90 -4.30
CA ILE A 92 1.17 29.75 -3.66
C ILE A 92 0.99 28.23 -3.61
N PRO A 93 0.99 27.59 -2.42
CA PRO A 93 0.64 26.19 -2.31
C PRO A 93 -0.68 25.99 -3.07
N GLY A 94 -0.66 25.16 -4.11
CA GLY A 94 -1.87 24.87 -4.85
C GLY A 94 -2.94 24.35 -3.89
N PRO A 95 -4.23 24.65 -4.11
CA PRO A 95 -5.28 24.09 -3.28
C PRO A 95 -5.10 22.58 -3.24
N VAL A 96 -5.00 22.09 -2.01
CA VAL A 96 -4.92 20.68 -1.71
C VAL A 96 -6.30 20.11 -2.00
N GLU A 97 -6.54 19.68 -3.24
CA GLU A 97 -7.54 18.63 -3.48
C GLU A 97 -6.87 17.31 -3.11
N VAL A 98 -6.74 17.07 -1.79
CA VAL A 98 -6.96 15.69 -1.36
C VAL A 98 -8.44 15.54 -1.60
N ASP A 99 -8.86 14.77 -2.60
CA ASP A 99 -10.07 13.99 -2.38
C ASP A 99 -9.61 12.98 -1.33
N PRO A 100 -9.88 13.20 -0.02
CA PRO A 100 -9.56 12.17 0.94
C PRO A 100 -10.26 10.91 0.42
N PRO A 101 -9.56 9.77 0.29
CA PRO A 101 -10.28 8.51 0.12
C PRO A 101 -11.32 8.51 1.23
N ASP A 102 -12.58 8.21 0.89
CA ASP A 102 -13.69 8.29 1.85
C ASP A 102 -13.20 7.68 3.17
N PRO A 103 -13.11 8.46 4.26
CA PRO A 103 -12.44 8.03 5.47
C PRO A 103 -13.04 6.72 6.00
N TYR A 104 -14.30 6.45 5.69
CA TYR A 104 -14.96 5.17 5.98
C TYR A 104 -14.46 4.03 5.10
N GLU A 105 -14.27 4.26 3.80
CA GLU A 105 -13.72 3.27 2.88
C GLU A 105 -12.26 2.96 3.24
N HIS A 106 -11.45 3.98 3.50
CA HIS A 106 -10.05 3.80 3.88
C HIS A 106 -9.90 3.03 5.20
N ALA A 107 -10.70 3.38 6.22
CA ALA A 107 -10.72 2.66 7.49
C ALA A 107 -11.17 1.20 7.32
N ALA A 108 -12.18 0.95 6.47
CA ALA A 108 -12.65 -0.42 6.20
C ALA A 108 -11.60 -1.27 5.50
N LEU A 109 -10.83 -0.70 4.56
CA LEU A 109 -9.75 -1.39 3.86
C LEU A 109 -8.55 -1.65 4.79
N HIS A 110 -8.23 -0.74 5.71
CA HIS A 110 -7.26 -0.98 6.77
C HIS A 110 -7.66 -2.15 7.67
N ALA A 111 -8.90 -2.14 8.19
CA ALA A 111 -9.40 -3.21 9.03
C ALA A 111 -9.36 -4.57 8.30
N LEU A 112 -9.70 -4.58 7.01
CA LEU A 112 -9.60 -5.79 6.18
C LEU A 112 -8.15 -6.30 6.06
N LEU A 113 -7.18 -5.40 5.88
CA LEU A 113 -5.77 -5.76 5.79
C LEU A 113 -5.24 -6.33 7.11
N GLU A 114 -5.64 -5.76 8.25
CA GLU A 114 -5.29 -6.25 9.59
C GLU A 114 -5.87 -7.65 9.86
N ASP A 115 -7.16 -7.84 9.58
CA ASP A 115 -7.83 -9.14 9.69
C ASP A 115 -7.15 -10.18 8.80
N TYR A 116 -6.81 -9.78 7.56
CA TYR A 116 -6.14 -10.65 6.60
C TYR A 116 -4.74 -11.04 7.08
N THR A 117 -3.96 -10.08 7.57
CA THR A 117 -2.61 -10.34 8.13
C THR A 117 -2.69 -11.30 9.32
N SER A 118 -3.68 -11.13 10.18
CA SER A 118 -3.92 -12.04 11.31
C SER A 118 -4.28 -13.46 10.84
N ALA A 119 -5.16 -13.56 9.83
CA ALA A 119 -5.56 -14.85 9.27
C ALA A 119 -4.39 -15.58 8.61
N THR A 120 -3.48 -14.86 7.96
CA THR A 120 -2.36 -15.49 7.26
C THR A 120 -1.32 -16.06 8.22
N VAL A 121 -1.09 -15.39 9.35
CA VAL A 121 -0.27 -15.91 10.46
C VAL A 121 -0.91 -17.16 11.05
N ALA A 122 -2.21 -17.12 11.37
CA ALA A 122 -2.93 -18.26 11.93
C ALA A 122 -2.97 -19.48 10.98
N LEU A 123 -3.03 -19.22 9.68
CA LEU A 123 -3.05 -20.26 8.65
C LEU A 123 -1.65 -20.69 8.21
N GLU A 124 -0.59 -20.07 8.70
CA GLU A 124 0.82 -20.34 8.33
C GLU A 124 1.03 -20.22 6.80
N LEU A 125 0.43 -19.19 6.19
CA LEU A 125 0.49 -19.01 4.75
C LEU A 125 1.89 -18.58 4.32
N THR A 126 2.48 -19.29 3.34
CA THR A 126 3.81 -18.93 2.84
C THR A 126 3.80 -17.60 2.08
N PRO A 127 4.94 -16.88 2.00
CA PRO A 127 5.03 -15.64 1.22
C PRO A 127 4.67 -15.83 -0.27
N SER A 128 5.03 -16.97 -0.86
CA SER A 128 4.70 -17.28 -2.25
C SER A 128 3.20 -17.53 -2.48
N ALA A 129 2.53 -18.23 -1.55
CA ALA A 129 1.09 -18.44 -1.61
C ALA A 129 0.32 -17.12 -1.47
N HIS A 130 0.84 -16.20 -0.65
CA HIS A 130 0.35 -14.84 -0.52
C HIS A 130 0.34 -14.05 -1.83
N LEU A 131 1.48 -14.03 -2.50
CA LEU A 131 1.65 -13.33 -3.78
C LEU A 131 0.67 -13.86 -4.83
N SER A 132 0.54 -15.19 -4.88
CA SER A 132 -0.41 -15.86 -5.76
C SER A 132 -1.86 -15.49 -5.44
N LEU A 133 -2.26 -15.56 -4.17
CA LEU A 133 -3.62 -15.26 -3.72
C LEU A 133 -4.01 -13.81 -4.07
N LEU A 134 -3.13 -12.84 -3.80
CA LEU A 134 -3.43 -11.43 -4.04
C LEU A 134 -3.13 -10.96 -5.47
N ASP A 135 -2.64 -11.86 -6.34
CA ASP A 135 -2.17 -11.54 -7.69
C ASP A 135 -1.20 -10.34 -7.64
N LEU A 136 -0.21 -10.48 -6.75
CA LEU A 136 0.88 -9.54 -6.57
C LEU A 136 2.08 -10.02 -7.39
N PRO A 137 2.87 -9.12 -8.00
CA PRO A 137 4.03 -9.53 -8.77
C PRO A 137 5.09 -10.21 -7.90
N THR A 138 5.96 -11.00 -8.54
CA THR A 138 7.05 -11.72 -7.86
C THR A 138 8.03 -10.75 -7.18
N GLY A 139 8.35 -10.99 -5.90
CA GLY A 139 9.29 -10.16 -5.11
C GLY A 139 8.62 -9.13 -4.18
N TYR A 140 7.30 -9.13 -4.11
CA TYR A 140 6.51 -8.15 -3.38
C TYR A 140 6.15 -8.69 -1.97
N SER A 141 5.76 -7.83 -1.03
CA SER A 141 5.34 -8.20 0.34
C SER A 141 3.95 -7.67 0.67
N LEU A 142 3.34 -8.25 1.71
CA LEU A 142 2.14 -7.70 2.33
C LEU A 142 2.49 -6.47 3.18
N ASP A 143 3.67 -6.50 3.82
CA ASP A 143 4.23 -5.38 4.55
C ASP A 143 4.43 -4.21 3.58
N GLY A 144 3.63 -3.16 3.74
CA GLY A 144 3.60 -2.00 2.85
C GLY A 144 2.48 -2.00 1.79
N LEU A 145 1.62 -3.02 1.72
CA LEU A 145 0.45 -2.96 0.83
C LEU A 145 -0.53 -1.88 1.33
N TYR A 146 -0.60 -0.75 0.62
CA TYR A 146 -1.49 0.34 1.02
C TYR A 146 -2.98 -0.04 0.84
N PRO A 147 -3.90 0.38 1.73
CA PRO A 147 -5.31 0.01 1.64
C PRO A 147 -5.95 0.37 0.29
N VAL A 148 -5.56 1.49 -0.32
CA VAL A 148 -6.04 1.92 -1.64
C VAL A 148 -5.66 0.95 -2.77
N ALA A 149 -4.66 0.10 -2.56
CA ALA A 149 -4.23 -0.94 -3.51
C ALA A 149 -5.10 -2.21 -3.45
N ILE A 150 -6.03 -2.27 -2.50
CA ILE A 150 -6.96 -3.37 -2.33
C ILE A 150 -8.13 -3.18 -3.31
N THR A 151 -7.96 -3.74 -4.51
CA THR A 151 -9.07 -3.82 -5.48
C THR A 151 -10.20 -4.68 -4.93
N ALA A 152 -11.43 -4.52 -5.45
CA ALA A 152 -12.58 -5.33 -5.04
C ALA A 152 -12.30 -6.85 -5.12
N LYS A 153 -11.56 -7.29 -6.16
CA LYS A 153 -11.14 -8.68 -6.34
C LYS A 153 -10.16 -9.13 -5.25
N ARG A 154 -9.19 -8.30 -4.86
CA ARG A 154 -8.28 -8.59 -3.74
C ARG A 154 -9.03 -8.64 -2.42
N ALA A 155 -9.94 -7.69 -2.18
CA ALA A 155 -10.77 -7.68 -0.99
C ALA A 155 -11.59 -8.96 -0.85
N GLU A 156 -12.17 -9.46 -1.95
CA GLU A 156 -12.92 -10.71 -1.95
C GLU A 156 -12.04 -11.91 -1.57
N ARG A 157 -10.84 -12.01 -2.15
CA ARG A 157 -9.88 -13.08 -1.83
C ARG A 157 -9.38 -13.00 -0.39
N MET A 158 -9.11 -11.80 0.12
CA MET A 158 -8.78 -11.57 1.53
C MET A 158 -9.90 -12.08 2.45
N ARG A 159 -11.16 -11.70 2.17
CA ARG A 159 -12.33 -12.16 2.94
C ARG A 159 -12.50 -13.67 2.90
N ARG A 160 -12.21 -14.34 1.78
CA ARG A 160 -12.26 -15.81 1.71
C ARG A 160 -11.22 -16.46 2.62
N LEU A 161 -10.01 -15.94 2.68
CA LEU A 161 -8.97 -16.47 3.58
C LEU A 161 -9.34 -16.25 5.05
N ILE A 162 -9.85 -15.06 5.39
CA ILE A 162 -10.38 -14.76 6.73
C ILE A 162 -11.53 -15.72 7.08
N ALA A 163 -12.46 -15.96 6.15
CA ALA A 163 -13.56 -16.88 6.36
C ALA A 163 -13.06 -18.32 6.57
N LEU A 164 -12.06 -18.77 5.82
CA LEU A 164 -11.45 -20.09 6.01
C LEU A 164 -10.84 -20.22 7.41
N GLN A 165 -10.10 -19.21 7.89
CA GLN A 165 -9.55 -19.19 9.24
C GLN A 165 -10.66 -19.35 10.30
N ARG A 166 -11.75 -18.58 10.19
CA ARG A 166 -12.90 -18.67 11.12
C ARG A 166 -13.61 -20.03 11.05
N VAL A 167 -13.72 -20.62 9.86
CA VAL A 167 -14.30 -21.96 9.69
C VAL A 167 -13.42 -23.02 10.36
N LEU A 168 -12.10 -22.96 10.20
CA LEU A 168 -11.18 -23.91 10.83
C LEU A 168 -11.19 -23.80 12.36
N GLU A 169 -11.33 -22.60 12.91
CA GLU A 169 -11.49 -22.39 14.35
C GLU A 169 -12.81 -22.97 14.88
N ARG A 170 -13.90 -22.79 14.12
CA ARG A 170 -15.23 -23.27 14.51
C ARG A 170 -15.39 -24.78 14.34
N TYR A 171 -14.69 -25.38 13.39
CA TYR A 171 -14.81 -26.80 13.03
C TYR A 171 -13.45 -27.50 13.06
N PRO A 172 -12.96 -27.92 14.25
CA PRO A 172 -11.65 -28.56 14.41
C PRO A 172 -11.45 -29.85 13.59
N ALA A 173 -12.55 -30.52 13.21
CA ALA A 173 -12.51 -31.69 12.32
C ALA A 173 -11.88 -31.38 10.95
N LEU A 174 -11.94 -30.12 10.51
CA LEU A 174 -11.36 -29.65 9.24
C LEU A 174 -9.85 -29.40 9.30
N VAL A 175 -9.21 -29.46 10.48
CA VAL A 175 -7.77 -29.21 10.62
C VAL A 175 -6.95 -30.17 9.75
N ALA A 176 -7.38 -31.43 9.62
CA ALA A 176 -6.74 -32.40 8.73
C ALA A 176 -6.83 -32.01 7.24
N SER A 177 -7.89 -31.29 6.86
CA SER A 177 -8.13 -30.80 5.50
C SER A 177 -7.56 -29.40 5.24
N LYS A 178 -6.93 -28.75 6.25
CA LYS A 178 -6.35 -27.40 6.15
C LYS A 178 -5.47 -27.23 4.89
N PRO A 179 -4.53 -28.14 4.54
CA PRO A 179 -3.69 -27.95 3.36
C PRO A 179 -4.48 -27.95 2.05
N ALA A 180 -5.47 -28.83 1.91
CA ALA A 180 -6.31 -28.93 0.72
C ALA A 180 -7.25 -27.71 0.57
N LEU A 181 -7.85 -27.27 1.68
CA LEU A 181 -8.68 -26.07 1.73
C LEU A 181 -7.88 -24.81 1.39
N LEU A 182 -6.66 -24.68 1.92
CA LEU A 182 -5.77 -23.58 1.59
C LEU A 182 -5.40 -23.56 0.11
N ALA A 183 -5.03 -24.70 -0.46
CA ALA A 183 -4.74 -24.81 -1.88
C ALA A 183 -5.94 -24.35 -2.73
N ALA A 184 -7.14 -24.85 -2.44
CA ALA A 184 -8.36 -24.50 -3.16
C ALA A 184 -8.73 -23.01 -3.01
N VAL A 185 -8.52 -22.40 -1.84
CA VAL A 185 -8.71 -20.95 -1.65
C VAL A 185 -7.71 -20.15 -2.48
N THR A 186 -6.44 -20.59 -2.56
CA THR A 186 -5.41 -19.88 -3.36
C THR A 186 -5.62 -20.00 -4.86
N THR A 187 -6.25 -21.07 -5.35
CA THR A 187 -6.53 -21.29 -6.78
C THR A 187 -7.95 -20.88 -7.21
N ASP A 188 -8.76 -20.34 -6.27
CA ASP A 188 -10.15 -19.93 -6.51
C ASP A 188 -11.08 -21.11 -6.90
N GLU A 189 -10.82 -22.30 -6.38
CA GLU A 189 -11.61 -23.52 -6.64
C GLU A 189 -12.83 -23.61 -5.71
N LEU A 190 -13.77 -22.69 -5.87
CA LEU A 190 -14.95 -22.57 -4.99
C LEU A 190 -15.78 -23.87 -4.89
N THR A 191 -15.91 -24.63 -5.98
CA THR A 191 -16.61 -25.91 -5.99
C THR A 191 -15.90 -26.96 -5.12
N ALA A 192 -14.57 -27.00 -5.16
CA ALA A 192 -13.79 -27.93 -4.34
C ALA A 192 -13.87 -27.56 -2.85
N ILE A 193 -13.82 -26.25 -2.54
CA ILE A 193 -14.03 -25.75 -1.16
C ILE A 193 -15.39 -26.21 -0.64
N LYS A 194 -16.46 -26.00 -1.42
CA LYS A 194 -17.82 -26.38 -1.01
C LYS A 194 -17.94 -27.87 -0.73
N GLN A 195 -17.42 -28.72 -1.62
CA GLN A 195 -17.44 -30.17 -1.42
C GLN A 195 -16.69 -30.58 -0.14
N MET A 196 -15.50 -30.04 0.10
CA MET A 196 -14.71 -30.36 1.31
C MET A 196 -15.41 -29.94 2.60
N LEU A 197 -16.15 -28.83 2.58
CA LEU A 197 -16.94 -28.37 3.73
C LEU A 197 -18.16 -29.27 3.98
N GLU A 198 -18.87 -29.67 2.92
CA GLU A 198 -20.02 -30.60 3.01
C GLU A 198 -19.60 -31.98 3.52
N ASP A 199 -18.49 -32.52 3.03
CA ASP A 199 -17.93 -33.82 3.46
C ASP A 199 -17.57 -33.81 4.96
N ALA A 200 -17.28 -32.63 5.51
CA ALA A 200 -16.99 -32.43 6.91
C ALA A 200 -18.22 -32.06 7.76
N GLY A 201 -19.41 -32.01 7.17
CA GLY A 201 -20.65 -31.66 7.85
C GLY A 201 -20.78 -30.17 8.19
N VAL A 202 -20.03 -29.30 7.52
CA VAL A 202 -20.17 -27.85 7.66
C VAL A 202 -21.29 -27.35 6.74
N PRO A 203 -22.24 -26.55 7.23
CA PRO A 203 -23.28 -25.95 6.38
C PRO A 203 -22.66 -24.99 5.36
N THR A 204 -22.99 -25.17 4.07
CA THR A 204 -22.46 -24.40 2.93
C THR A 204 -23.53 -23.61 2.18
#